data_AF-A0A3N4MD38-F1
#
_entry.id   AF-A0A3N4MD38-F1
#
_cell.length_a   1.000
_cell.length_b   1.000
_cell.length_c   1.000
_cell.angle_alpha   90.00
_cell.angle_beta   90.00
_cell.angle_gamma   90.00
#
_symmetry.space_group_name_H-M   'P 1'
#
loop_
_entity.id
_entity.type
_entity.pdbx_description
1 polymer ?
#
loop_
_entity_poly.entity_id
_entity_poly.type
_entity_poly.pdbx_seq_one_letter_code
_entity_poly.pdbx_strand_id
1 'polypeptide(L)'
;MELLSKFEIEGLSPLHHGYPAWPGGGPWLHLYRSGASWTVLTSGLSDGNEYPYELFLDSADEIEPDDFGSSWQANLIYETGRIIPNVPGLKERLEENKFLTLQVHMDGAPDEWSLPHEDGNIGLFLTPDDSSVSALLPNGKALNVKLMRPEELVFCLENGMEGRLQLAGHYKAQGGALTSGMDRESVV
;
A
#
# COMPACT_ATOMS: atom_id res chain seq x y z
N MET A 1 11.96 -17.13 11.26
CA MET A 1 11.90 -15.67 11.37
C MET A 1 13.21 -15.16 10.79
N GLU A 2 13.28 -15.13 9.45
CA GLU A 2 14.47 -14.61 8.78
C GLU A 2 14.51 -13.11 9.05
N LEU A 3 15.65 -12.67 9.59
CA LEU A 3 15.97 -11.25 9.66
C LEU A 3 15.82 -10.68 8.25
N LEU A 4 15.07 -9.58 8.11
CA LEU A 4 15.18 -8.66 6.98
C LEU A 4 16.68 -8.42 6.75
N SER A 5 17.23 -9.04 5.72
CA SER A 5 18.58 -8.71 5.26
C SER A 5 18.48 -7.31 4.68
N LYS A 6 18.74 -6.35 5.57
CA LYS A 6 18.68 -4.91 5.38
C LYS A 6 19.58 -4.50 4.22
N PHE A 7 19.08 -4.59 3.00
CA PHE A 7 19.47 -3.69 1.92
C PHE A 7 18.65 -2.42 2.14
N GLU A 8 19.06 -1.62 3.12
CA GLU A 8 18.56 -0.25 3.21
C GLU A 8 19.26 0.51 2.09
N ILE A 9 18.54 0.74 1.00
CA ILE A 9 18.93 1.80 0.10
C ILE A 9 18.50 3.09 0.82
N GLU A 10 19.43 3.65 1.60
CA GLU A 10 19.24 4.96 2.21
C GLU A 10 18.93 5.96 1.11
N GLY A 11 17.68 6.42 1.08
CA GLY A 11 17.23 7.56 0.31
C GLY A 11 17.48 7.44 -1.19
N LEU A 12 16.57 6.78 -1.91
CA LEU A 12 16.19 7.37 -3.19
C LEU A 12 15.56 8.71 -2.84
N SER A 13 16.38 9.76 -2.90
CA SER A 13 15.90 11.12 -2.67
C SER A 13 14.81 11.41 -3.69
N PRO A 14 13.55 11.58 -3.27
CA PRO A 14 12.44 11.86 -4.16
C PRO A 14 12.42 13.34 -4.58
N LEU A 15 13.60 13.97 -4.68
CA LEU A 15 13.75 15.20 -5.46
C LEU A 15 13.52 14.97 -6.98
N HIS A 16 12.99 13.79 -7.37
CA HIS A 16 12.16 13.67 -8.56
C HIS A 16 11.01 14.68 -8.47
N HIS A 17 11.12 15.73 -9.28
CA HIS A 17 10.09 16.73 -9.52
C HIS A 17 8.70 16.09 -9.58
N GLY A 18 7.86 16.33 -8.56
CA GLY A 18 6.48 15.85 -8.54
C GLY A 18 6.01 15.19 -7.25
N TYR A 19 6.88 14.87 -6.28
CA TYR A 19 6.42 14.31 -5.01
C TYR A 19 5.52 15.25 -4.19
N PRO A 20 4.35 14.79 -3.71
CA PRO A 20 3.49 15.62 -2.88
C PRO A 20 4.21 15.97 -1.58
N ALA A 21 3.96 17.17 -1.06
CA ALA A 21 4.41 17.52 0.27
C ALA A 21 3.69 16.60 1.28
N TRP A 22 4.45 15.77 1.98
CA TRP A 22 3.94 14.94 3.05
C TRP A 22 3.95 15.69 4.39
N PRO A 23 2.96 15.44 5.27
CA PRO A 23 2.77 16.27 6.45
C PRO A 23 3.89 16.07 7.50
N GLY A 24 4.57 14.92 7.51
CA GLY A 24 5.75 14.65 8.34
C GLY A 24 7.06 15.29 7.83
N GLY A 25 7.05 15.96 6.68
CA GLY A 25 8.13 16.84 6.22
C GLY A 25 9.16 16.21 5.28
N GLY A 26 9.18 14.89 5.08
CA GLY A 26 10.07 14.21 4.13
C GLY A 26 9.31 13.22 3.26
N PRO A 27 9.35 13.30 1.91
CA PRO A 27 8.60 12.38 1.07
C PRO A 27 9.32 11.05 0.76
N TRP A 28 10.01 10.44 1.73
CA TRP A 28 10.96 9.36 1.46
C TRP A 28 10.31 8.00 1.21
N LEU A 29 10.87 7.23 0.26
CA LEU A 29 10.56 5.82 0.09
C LEU A 29 11.78 4.98 0.45
N HIS A 30 11.54 3.95 1.26
CA HIS A 30 12.50 2.93 1.60
C HIS A 30 12.12 1.63 0.92
N LEU A 31 13.09 0.98 0.31
CA LEU A 31 12.94 -0.35 -0.29
C LEU A 31 13.70 -1.36 0.57
N TYR A 32 13.02 -2.40 1.01
CA TYR A 32 13.58 -3.51 1.78
C TYR A 32 13.38 -4.82 1.05
N ARG A 33 14.32 -5.75 1.23
CA ARG A 33 14.21 -7.13 0.72
C ARG A 33 14.14 -8.12 1.88
N SER A 34 13.19 -9.04 1.82
CA SER A 34 12.99 -10.12 2.78
C SER A 34 12.83 -11.44 2.04
N GLY A 35 13.92 -12.22 1.94
CA GLY A 35 13.94 -13.42 1.11
C GLY A 35 13.65 -13.12 -0.36
N ALA A 36 12.54 -13.68 -0.86
CA ALA A 36 12.06 -13.49 -2.23
C ALA A 36 11.08 -12.30 -2.38
N SER A 37 10.74 -11.62 -1.30
CA SER A 37 9.77 -10.52 -1.30
C SER A 37 10.45 -9.17 -1.10
N TRP A 38 9.76 -8.13 -1.56
CA TRP A 38 10.16 -6.74 -1.41
C TRP A 38 9.12 -5.96 -0.61
N THR A 39 9.57 -4.98 0.18
CA THR A 39 8.71 -4.07 0.91
C THR A 39 9.07 -2.64 0.56
N VAL A 40 8.10 -1.87 0.09
CA VAL A 40 8.20 -0.42 -0.08
C VAL A 40 7.57 0.24 1.13
N LEU A 41 8.24 1.19 1.77
CA LEU A 41 7.78 1.85 2.99
C LEU A 41 7.97 3.37 2.87
N THR A 42 6.95 4.14 3.22
CA THR A 42 7.07 5.60 3.32
C THR A 42 7.78 5.99 4.62
N SER A 43 8.52 7.10 4.59
CA SER A 43 8.98 7.80 5.78
C SER A 43 8.77 9.28 5.63
N GLY A 44 8.07 9.86 6.60
CA GLY A 44 7.69 11.27 6.65
C GLY A 44 6.29 11.54 6.11
N LEU A 45 5.50 10.49 5.82
CA LEU A 45 4.07 10.63 5.59
C LEU A 45 3.35 10.88 6.92
N SER A 46 3.80 10.24 8.01
CA SER A 46 3.23 10.49 9.33
C SER A 46 3.72 11.80 9.93
N ASP A 47 2.79 12.61 10.45
CA ASP A 47 3.11 13.81 11.24
C ASP A 47 3.16 13.52 12.77
N GLY A 48 2.93 12.26 13.16
CA GLY A 48 2.83 11.81 14.55
C GLY A 48 1.60 12.32 15.32
N ASN A 49 0.70 13.08 14.68
CA ASN A 49 -0.45 13.71 15.30
C ASN A 49 -1.75 13.39 14.55
N GLU A 50 -2.14 14.23 13.58
CA GLU A 50 -3.41 14.10 12.85
C GLU A 50 -3.39 12.90 11.90
N TYR A 51 -2.21 12.59 11.35
CA TYR A 51 -2.00 11.46 10.46
C TYR A 51 -0.88 10.55 11.00
N PRO A 52 -1.23 9.49 11.76
CA PRO A 52 -0.27 8.66 12.47
C PRO A 52 0.28 7.50 11.62
N TYR A 53 0.05 7.47 10.30
CA TYR A 53 0.36 6.30 9.49
C TYR A 53 1.57 6.50 8.57
N GLU A 54 2.33 5.43 8.35
CA GLU A 54 3.21 5.30 7.20
C GLU A 54 2.64 4.19 6.31
N LEU A 55 2.70 4.37 4.99
CA LEU A 55 2.23 3.37 4.04
C LEU A 55 3.33 2.36 3.76
N PHE A 56 2.93 1.11 3.57
CA PHE A 56 3.84 0.11 3.02
C PHE A 56 3.15 -0.82 2.05
N LEU A 57 3.92 -1.37 1.12
CA LEU A 57 3.48 -2.37 0.17
C LEU A 57 4.48 -3.52 0.18
N ASP A 58 3.98 -4.71 0.49
CA ASP A 58 4.71 -5.95 0.29
C ASP A 58 4.45 -6.47 -1.13
N SER A 59 5.50 -6.83 -1.85
CA SER A 59 5.47 -7.31 -3.22
C SER A 59 6.15 -8.67 -3.33
N ALA A 60 5.49 -9.60 -4.01
CA ALA A 60 6.09 -10.86 -4.46
C ALA A 60 6.86 -10.69 -5.78
N ASP A 61 6.61 -9.60 -6.51
CA ASP A 61 7.26 -9.32 -7.78
C ASP A 61 8.67 -8.76 -7.52
N GLU A 62 9.57 -9.03 -8.45
CA GLU A 62 10.93 -8.49 -8.39
C GLU A 62 10.92 -6.97 -8.59
N ILE A 63 11.77 -6.28 -7.82
CA ILE A 63 12.00 -4.84 -7.93
C ILE A 63 13.48 -4.65 -8.20
N GLU A 64 13.81 -4.18 -9.41
CA GLU A 64 15.16 -3.74 -9.73
C GLU A 64 15.43 -2.40 -9.04
N PRO A 65 16.40 -2.32 -8.10
CA PRO A 65 16.62 -1.09 -7.34
C PRO A 65 16.92 0.14 -8.19
N ASP A 66 17.65 -0.04 -9.29
CA ASP A 66 18.03 1.02 -10.22
C ASP A 66 16.81 1.59 -10.98
N ASP A 67 15.74 0.80 -11.12
CA ASP A 67 14.50 1.17 -11.83
C ASP A 67 13.32 1.41 -10.88
N PHE A 68 13.54 1.33 -9.56
CA PHE A 68 12.48 1.40 -8.55
C PHE A 68 11.56 2.62 -8.73
N GLY A 69 12.11 3.79 -9.07
CA GLY A 69 11.33 5.02 -9.26
C GLY A 69 10.29 4.93 -10.38
N SER A 70 10.45 3.99 -11.31
CA SER A 70 9.51 3.72 -12.42
C SER A 70 8.65 2.47 -12.21
N SER A 71 8.85 1.77 -11.10
CA SER A 71 8.12 0.55 -10.77
C SER A 71 6.65 0.82 -10.44
N TRP A 72 5.79 -0.17 -10.68
CA TRP A 72 4.37 -0.05 -10.32
C TRP A 72 4.20 0.08 -8.81
N GLN A 73 5.07 -0.55 -8.01
CA GLN A 73 5.05 -0.49 -6.55
C GLN A 73 5.31 0.93 -6.04
N ALA A 74 6.32 1.60 -6.59
CA ALA A 74 6.61 3.00 -6.25
C ALA A 74 5.45 3.92 -6.65
N ASN A 75 4.92 3.73 -7.86
CA ASN A 75 3.83 4.56 -8.37
C ASN A 75 2.54 4.37 -7.54
N LEU A 76 2.23 3.14 -7.14
CA LEU A 76 1.06 2.82 -6.32
C LEU A 76 1.16 3.47 -4.93
N ILE A 77 2.31 3.35 -4.27
CA ILE A 77 2.55 3.98 -2.96
C ILE A 77 2.53 5.50 -3.08
N TYR A 78 3.09 6.05 -4.15
CA TYR A 78 3.07 7.48 -4.43
C TYR A 78 1.64 8.02 -4.54
N GLU A 79 0.83 7.41 -5.41
CA GLU A 79 -0.55 7.84 -5.65
C GLU A 79 -1.41 7.69 -4.39
N THR A 80 -1.19 6.61 -3.64
CA THR A 80 -1.87 6.39 -2.36
C THR A 80 -1.46 7.45 -1.34
N GLY A 81 -0.16 7.74 -1.21
CA GLY A 81 0.37 8.76 -0.29
C GLY A 81 -0.08 10.17 -0.60
N ARG A 82 -0.46 10.46 -1.86
CA ARG A 82 -1.08 11.74 -2.26
C ARG A 82 -2.52 11.86 -1.77
N ILE A 83 -3.28 10.77 -1.82
CA ILE A 83 -4.72 10.77 -1.56
C ILE A 83 -5.01 10.60 -0.06
N ILE A 84 -4.33 9.64 0.57
CA ILE A 84 -4.70 9.13 1.88
C ILE A 84 -4.70 10.18 3.01
N PRO A 85 -3.70 11.08 3.13
CA PRO A 85 -3.73 12.13 4.15
C PRO A 85 -4.93 13.07 4.03
N ASN A 86 -5.55 13.15 2.85
CA ASN A 86 -6.70 14.01 2.58
C ASN A 86 -8.05 13.29 2.77
N VAL A 87 -8.05 12.00 3.16
CA VAL A 87 -9.29 11.23 3.38
C VAL A 87 -9.94 11.64 4.71
N PRO A 88 -11.16 12.22 4.70
CA PRO A 88 -11.78 12.73 5.92
C PRO A 88 -12.10 11.62 6.93
N GLY A 89 -11.60 11.78 8.15
CA GLY A 89 -11.83 10.84 9.25
C GLY A 89 -11.21 9.45 9.01
N LEU A 90 -10.11 9.38 8.25
CA LEU A 90 -9.47 8.11 7.91
C LEU A 90 -9.17 7.26 9.15
N LYS A 91 -8.62 7.89 10.19
CA LYS A 91 -8.25 7.21 11.44
C LYS A 91 -9.47 6.56 12.09
N GLU A 92 -10.54 7.32 12.26
CA GLU A 92 -11.79 6.85 12.84
C GLU A 92 -12.40 5.73 11.98
N ARG A 93 -12.38 5.90 10.65
CA ARG A 93 -12.87 4.88 9.71
C ARG A 93 -12.07 3.58 9.80
N LEU A 94 -10.75 3.63 9.94
CA LEU A 94 -9.89 2.45 10.11
C LEU A 94 -10.12 1.79 11.48
N GLU A 95 -10.30 2.58 12.54
CA GLU A 95 -10.62 2.07 13.88
C GLU A 95 -11.98 1.35 13.91
N GLU A 96 -12.99 1.88 13.20
CA GLU A 96 -14.33 1.29 13.12
C GLU A 96 -14.41 0.07 12.19
N ASN A 97 -13.79 0.14 11.01
CA ASN A 97 -14.01 -0.83 9.94
C ASN A 97 -12.88 -1.88 9.81
N LYS A 98 -11.73 -1.65 10.46
CA LYS A 98 -10.46 -2.42 10.35
C LYS A 98 -9.83 -2.47 8.96
N PHE A 99 -10.64 -2.41 7.90
CA PHE A 99 -10.22 -2.48 6.51
C PHE A 99 -10.93 -1.39 5.72
N LEU A 100 -10.20 -0.76 4.80
CA LEU A 100 -10.77 0.18 3.85
C LEU A 100 -10.45 -0.24 2.42
N THR A 101 -11.32 0.16 1.51
CA THR A 101 -11.13 0.03 0.07
C THR A 101 -11.17 1.40 -0.56
N LEU A 102 -10.25 1.66 -1.48
CA LEU A 102 -10.22 2.91 -2.24
C LEU A 102 -9.73 2.64 -3.66
N GLN A 103 -9.94 3.61 -4.55
CA GLN A 103 -9.34 3.60 -5.87
C GLN A 103 -8.34 4.75 -6.01
N VAL A 104 -7.28 4.50 -6.77
CA VAL A 104 -6.33 5.55 -7.19
C VAL A 104 -6.26 5.60 -8.71
N HIS A 105 -5.89 6.76 -9.23
CA HIS A 105 -5.61 6.91 -10.65
C HIS A 105 -4.20 6.45 -10.96
N MET A 106 -4.04 5.53 -11.90
CA MET A 106 -2.74 5.06 -12.37
C MET A 106 -2.76 4.97 -13.90
N ASP A 107 -2.08 5.94 -14.52
CA ASP A 107 -1.92 5.99 -15.97
C ASP A 107 -1.16 4.77 -16.48
N GLY A 108 -1.68 4.16 -17.56
CA GLY A 108 -1.05 3.01 -18.20
C GLY A 108 -1.11 1.70 -17.41
N ALA A 109 -1.92 1.63 -16.34
CA ALA A 109 -2.16 0.38 -15.65
C ALA A 109 -2.81 -0.64 -16.62
N PRO A 110 -2.41 -1.93 -16.57
CA PRO A 110 -2.97 -2.94 -17.47
C PRO A 110 -4.49 -3.06 -17.34
N ASP A 111 -5.16 -3.38 -18.45
CA ASP A 111 -6.62 -3.47 -18.52
C ASP A 111 -7.16 -4.51 -17.52
N GLU A 112 -6.45 -5.63 -17.33
CA GLU A 112 -6.81 -6.69 -16.39
C GLU A 112 -6.71 -6.31 -14.91
N TRP A 113 -6.16 -5.13 -14.62
CA TRP A 113 -6.10 -4.54 -13.28
C TRP A 113 -6.99 -3.31 -13.13
N SER A 114 -7.48 -2.74 -14.23
CA SER A 114 -8.29 -1.51 -14.22
C SER A 114 -9.78 -1.78 -14.08
N LEU A 115 -10.42 -1.07 -13.14
CA LEU A 115 -11.87 -0.90 -13.07
C LEU A 115 -12.21 0.60 -13.13
N PRO A 116 -12.73 1.11 -14.25
CA PRO A 116 -12.98 2.55 -14.41
C PRO A 116 -13.97 3.11 -13.37
N HIS A 117 -13.53 4.15 -12.64
CA HIS A 117 -14.35 4.93 -11.71
C HIS A 117 -13.92 6.41 -11.73
N GLU A 118 -14.77 7.32 -11.22
CA GLU A 118 -14.43 8.74 -11.15
C GLU A 118 -13.25 9.01 -10.19
N ASP A 119 -13.09 8.17 -9.18
CA ASP A 119 -12.03 8.27 -8.17
C ASP A 119 -10.70 7.61 -8.61
N GLY A 120 -10.70 6.85 -9.71
CA GLY A 120 -9.52 6.13 -10.18
C GLY A 120 -9.84 4.86 -10.95
N ASN A 121 -8.81 4.10 -11.29
CA ASN A 121 -8.94 2.84 -12.03
C ASN A 121 -8.34 1.65 -11.26
N ILE A 122 -7.50 1.87 -10.25
CA ILE A 122 -6.85 0.78 -9.52
C ILE A 122 -7.41 0.66 -8.11
N GLY A 123 -7.96 -0.51 -7.79
CA GLY A 123 -8.48 -0.85 -6.48
C GLY A 123 -7.39 -1.20 -5.48
N LEU A 124 -7.51 -0.67 -4.26
CA LEU A 124 -6.59 -0.90 -3.15
C LEU A 124 -7.34 -1.35 -1.91
N PHE A 125 -6.75 -2.31 -1.20
CA PHE A 125 -7.22 -2.80 0.09
C PHE A 125 -6.24 -2.35 1.17
N LEU A 126 -6.73 -1.53 2.11
CA LEU A 126 -5.94 -0.96 3.18
C LEU A 126 -6.12 -1.72 4.48
N THR A 127 -5.01 -2.13 5.08
CA THR A 127 -5.00 -2.90 6.33
C THR A 127 -4.00 -2.30 7.32
N PRO A 128 -4.43 -1.82 8.49
CA PRO A 128 -3.51 -1.47 9.57
C PRO A 128 -2.66 -2.68 9.95
N ASP A 129 -1.35 -2.48 10.08
CA ASP A 129 -0.42 -3.53 10.45
C ASP A 129 0.34 -3.17 11.72
N ASP A 130 0.16 -3.97 12.75
CA ASP A 130 0.90 -3.85 14.02
C ASP A 130 2.10 -4.82 14.06
N SER A 131 2.54 -5.36 12.91
CA SER A 131 3.55 -6.41 12.83
C SER A 131 4.99 -5.86 12.73
N SER A 132 5.92 -6.66 12.18
CA SER A 132 7.34 -6.34 12.05
C SER A 132 7.64 -5.08 11.25
N VAL A 133 6.76 -4.67 10.33
CA VAL A 133 6.94 -3.41 9.59
C VAL A 133 6.79 -2.21 10.51
N SER A 134 5.82 -2.25 11.44
CA SER A 134 5.68 -1.21 12.47
C SER A 134 6.91 -1.09 13.38
N ALA A 135 7.73 -2.14 13.53
CA ALA A 135 9.00 -2.05 14.27
C ALA A 135 10.11 -1.30 13.52
N LEU A 136 9.98 -1.10 12.21
CA LEU A 136 10.90 -0.29 11.40
C LEU A 136 10.59 1.21 11.51
N LEU A 137 9.40 1.56 11.98
CA LEU A 137 8.93 2.93 12.08
C LEU A 137 9.39 3.56 13.40
N PRO A 138 10.19 4.64 13.37
CA PRO A 138 10.64 5.31 14.59
C PRO A 138 9.46 5.93 15.35
N ASN A 139 8.43 6.38 14.62
CA ASN A 139 7.15 6.87 15.11
C ASN A 139 6.08 6.54 14.06
N GLY A 140 4.82 6.37 14.48
CA GLY A 140 3.69 6.08 13.59
C GLY A 140 3.27 4.61 13.58
N LYS A 141 2.25 4.29 12.77
CA LYS A 141 1.66 2.98 12.56
C LYS A 141 1.80 2.58 11.10
N ALA A 142 2.07 1.32 10.81
CA ALA A 142 2.12 0.86 9.44
C ALA A 142 0.70 0.65 8.88
N LEU A 143 0.46 1.08 7.65
CA LEU A 143 -0.77 0.86 6.90
C LEU A 143 -0.41 0.18 5.57
N ASN A 144 -0.80 -1.09 5.44
CA ASN A 144 -0.55 -1.86 4.24
C ASN A 144 -1.41 -1.34 3.09
N VAL A 145 -0.80 -1.24 1.91
CA VAL A 145 -1.43 -0.94 0.63
C VAL A 145 -1.34 -2.19 -0.23
N LYS A 146 -2.44 -2.93 -0.30
CA LYS A 146 -2.54 -4.14 -1.12
C LYS A 146 -3.29 -3.85 -2.41
N LEU A 147 -2.67 -4.17 -3.54
CA LEU A 147 -3.29 -4.11 -4.87
C LEU A 147 -4.46 -5.10 -4.94
N MET A 148 -5.62 -4.69 -5.48
CA MET A 148 -6.82 -5.52 -5.67
C MET A 148 -7.01 -5.88 -7.15
N ARG A 149 -7.50 -7.10 -7.41
CA ARG A 149 -8.09 -7.46 -8.70
C ARG A 149 -9.45 -6.75 -8.84
N PRO A 150 -9.90 -6.43 -10.07
CA PRO A 150 -11.20 -5.78 -10.29
C PRO A 150 -12.38 -6.49 -9.62
N GLU A 151 -12.40 -7.83 -9.66
CA GLU A 151 -13.47 -8.65 -9.08
C GLU A 151 -13.52 -8.55 -7.55
N GLU A 152 -12.37 -8.42 -6.91
CA GLU A 152 -12.26 -8.25 -5.45
C GLU A 152 -12.76 -6.88 -5.00
N LEU A 153 -12.52 -5.85 -5.83
CA LEU A 153 -13.05 -4.51 -5.59
C LEU A 153 -14.57 -4.51 -5.75
N VAL A 154 -15.09 -5.09 -6.84
CA VAL A 154 -16.54 -5.25 -7.06
C VAL A 154 -17.18 -5.99 -5.88
N PHE A 155 -16.56 -7.09 -5.43
CA PHE A 155 -17.04 -7.85 -4.28
C PHE A 155 -17.15 -7.00 -3.01
N CYS A 156 -16.17 -6.14 -2.74
CA CYS A 156 -16.20 -5.21 -1.60
C CYS A 156 -17.26 -4.11 -1.76
N LEU A 157 -17.50 -3.62 -2.98
CA LEU A 157 -18.53 -2.62 -3.26
C LEU A 157 -19.93 -3.18 -3.06
N GLU A 158 -20.16 -4.42 -3.51
CA GLU A 158 -21.47 -5.09 -3.40
C GLU A 158 -21.80 -5.52 -1.95
N ASN A 159 -20.80 -5.93 -1.17
CA ASN A 159 -21.00 -6.52 0.15
C ASN A 159 -20.56 -5.62 1.32
N GLY A 160 -20.01 -4.44 1.05
CA GLY A 160 -19.62 -3.46 2.06
C GLY A 160 -18.62 -4.00 3.09
N MET A 161 -18.88 -3.74 4.37
CA MET A 161 -17.98 -4.15 5.47
C MET A 161 -17.84 -5.67 5.56
N GLU A 162 -18.93 -6.41 5.37
CA GLU A 162 -18.90 -7.86 5.40
C GLU A 162 -18.06 -8.43 4.25
N GLY A 163 -18.18 -7.83 3.06
CA GLY A 163 -17.30 -8.13 1.91
C GLY A 163 -15.81 -7.96 2.24
N ARG A 164 -15.44 -6.83 2.84
CA ARG A 164 -14.04 -6.58 3.25
C ARG A 164 -13.54 -7.61 4.27
N LEU A 165 -14.37 -8.00 5.23
CA LEU A 165 -14.02 -9.01 6.24
C LEU A 165 -13.82 -10.40 5.61
N GLN A 166 -14.70 -10.80 4.68
CA GLN A 166 -14.58 -12.06 3.96
C GLN A 166 -13.34 -12.06 3.07
N LEU A 167 -13.10 -10.97 2.34
CA LEU A 167 -11.94 -10.81 1.46
C LEU A 167 -10.62 -10.90 2.23
N ALA A 168 -10.53 -10.27 3.42
CA ALA A 168 -9.37 -10.42 4.29
C ALA A 168 -9.12 -11.89 4.69
N GLY A 169 -10.19 -12.65 4.93
CA GLY A 169 -10.13 -14.09 5.17
C GLY A 169 -9.60 -14.87 3.96
N HIS A 170 -10.05 -14.54 2.76
CA HIS A 170 -9.61 -15.19 1.53
C HIS A 170 -8.12 -14.92 1.24
N TYR A 171 -7.66 -13.68 1.38
CA TYR A 171 -6.24 -13.35 1.23
C TYR A 171 -5.35 -14.14 2.20
N LYS A 172 -5.81 -14.29 3.45
CA LYS A 172 -5.10 -15.10 4.43
C LYS A 172 -5.07 -16.57 4.05
N ALA A 173 -6.16 -17.12 3.53
CA ALA A 173 -6.23 -18.53 3.10
C ALA A 173 -5.31 -18.84 1.92
N GLN A 174 -5.10 -17.88 1.01
CA GLN A 174 -4.17 -18.02 -0.12
C GLN A 174 -2.69 -17.86 0.28
N GLY A 175 -2.39 -17.47 1.53
CA GLY A 175 -1.02 -17.27 2.02
C GLY A 175 -0.42 -15.90 1.67
N GLY A 176 -1.21 -14.95 1.17
CA GLY A 176 -0.77 -13.62 0.74
C GLY A 176 -1.57 -12.50 1.38
N ALA A 177 -1.74 -12.53 2.71
CA ALA A 177 -2.62 -11.61 3.44
C ALA A 177 -2.35 -10.12 3.11
N LEU A 178 -1.08 -9.73 3.03
CA LEU A 178 -0.63 -8.34 2.78
C LEU A 178 0.15 -8.18 1.48
N THR A 179 0.54 -9.29 0.84
CA THR A 179 1.46 -9.30 -0.30
C THR A 179 0.71 -9.07 -1.61
N SER A 180 1.20 -8.14 -2.42
CA SER A 180 0.73 -7.87 -3.78
C SER A 180 1.62 -8.55 -4.82
N GLY A 181 1.09 -8.80 -6.00
CA GLY A 181 1.85 -9.34 -7.13
C GLY A 181 1.01 -9.35 -8.41
N MET A 182 1.63 -9.07 -9.54
CA MET A 182 0.95 -8.90 -10.83
C MET A 182 0.42 -10.22 -11.41
N ASP A 183 1.03 -11.33 -11.02
CA ASP A 183 0.65 -12.68 -11.47
C ASP A 183 -0.35 -13.38 -10.54
N ARG A 184 -0.77 -12.74 -9.43
CA ARG A 184 -1.68 -13.37 -8.48
C ARG A 184 -3.10 -13.48 -9.05
N GLU A 185 -3.76 -14.60 -8.80
CA GLU A 185 -5.19 -14.74 -9.11
C GLU A 185 -6.06 -13.93 -8.11
N SER A 186 -7.30 -13.64 -8.51
CA SER A 186 -8.34 -13.16 -7.60
C SER A 186 -8.58 -14.17 -6.48
N VAL A 187 -8.90 -13.68 -5.28
CA VAL A 187 -9.33 -14.53 -4.15
C VAL A 187 -10.85 -14.60 -3.97
N VAL A 188 -11.59 -13.96 -4.87
CA VAL A 188 -13.05 -14.08 -5.03
C VAL A 188 -13.36 -14.99 -6.20
#